data_AF-A0A538CFP9-F1
#
_entry.id   AF-A0A538CFP9-F1
#
_cell.length_a   1.000
_cell.length_b   1.000
_cell.length_c   1.000
_cell.angle_alpha   90.00
_cell.angle_beta   90.00
_cell.angle_gamma   90.00
#
_symmetry.space_group_name_H-M   'P 1'
#
loop_
_entity.id
_entity.type
_entity.pdbx_description
1 polymer ?
#
loop_
_entity_poly.entity_id
_entity_poly.type
_entity_poly.pdbx_seq_one_letter_code
_entity_poly.pdbx_strand_id
1 'polypeptide(L)' 'MLEDVSDAERLHEAHEAGRPIVVRAATAEAIKAALSHPEVAVAIVPAARRELLDVDLRELTYGP' A
#
# COMPACT_ATOMS: atom_id res chain seq x y z
N MET A 1 9.94 1.32 6.40
CA MET A 1 9.20 0.19 5.81
C MET A 1 8.28 -0.36 6.88
N LEU A 2 7.00 -0.53 6.56
CA LEU A 2 5.95 -1.01 7.47
C LEU A 2 5.38 -2.32 6.94
N GLU A 3 4.80 -3.12 7.84
CA GLU A 3 4.15 -4.38 7.50
C GLU A 3 2.70 -4.18 7.04
N ASP A 4 2.06 -3.10 7.47
CA ASP A 4 0.71 -2.68 7.07
C ASP A 4 0.51 -1.16 7.27
N VAL A 5 -0.73 -0.69 7.12
CA VAL A 5 -1.17 0.71 7.29
C VAL A 5 -2.05 0.92 8.54
N SER A 6 -1.98 0.03 9.53
CA SER A 6 -2.84 0.11 10.72
C SER A 6 -2.52 1.29 11.65
N ASP A 7 -1.28 1.81 11.60
CA ASP A 7 -0.79 2.90 12.45
C ASP A 7 -0.92 4.25 11.73
N ALA A 8 -2.13 4.80 11.73
CA ALA A 8 -2.46 6.03 11.04
C ALA A 8 -1.67 7.27 11.52
N GLU A 9 -1.34 7.33 12.81
CA GLU A 9 -0.57 8.43 13.39
C GLU A 9 0.86 8.44 12.84
N ARG A 10 1.50 7.27 12.81
CA ARG A 10 2.83 7.11 12.22
C ARG A 10 2.87 7.37 10.72
N LEU A 11 1.79 7.06 9.99
CA LEU A 11 1.67 7.40 8.57
C LEU A 11 1.63 8.92 8.38
N HIS A 12 0.79 9.60 9.16
CA HIS A 12 0.64 11.05 9.10
C HIS A 12 1.94 11.79 9.42
N GLU A 13 2.63 11.42 10.51
CA GLU A 13 3.93 12.01 10.89
C GLU A 13 5.00 11.86 9.79
N ALA A 14 5.04 10.70 9.15
CA ALA A 14 6.01 10.47 8.07
C ALA A 14 5.71 11.36 6.86
N HIS A 15 4.43 11.60 6.54
CA HIS A 15 4.05 12.48 5.45
C HIS A 15 4.34 13.96 5.73
N GLU A 16 4.01 14.44 6.93
CA GLU A 16 4.36 15.80 7.37
C GLU A 16 5.88 16.03 7.33
N ALA A 17 6.66 14.98 7.63
CA ALA A 17 8.11 15.01 7.52
C ALA A 17 8.66 14.81 6.09
N GLY A 18 7.80 14.70 5.06
CA GLY A 18 8.19 14.45 3.67
C GLY A 18 8.88 13.11 3.43
N ARG A 19 8.65 12.12 4.31
CA ARG A 19 9.29 10.80 4.26
C ARG A 19 8.38 9.81 3.51
N PRO A 20 8.82 9.26 2.36
CA PRO A 20 8.03 8.28 1.64
C PRO A 20 7.88 6.99 2.44
N ILE A 21 6.67 6.44 2.44
CA ILE A 21 6.36 5.20 3.17
C ILE A 21 6.32 4.03 2.20
N VAL A 22 6.89 2.91 2.64
CA VAL A 22 6.91 1.64 1.91
C VAL A 22 6.23 0.60 2.78
N VAL A 23 5.21 -0.07 2.25
CA VAL A 23 4.37 -1.05 2.95
C VAL A 23 4.47 -2.41 2.28
N ARG A 24 4.56 -3.51 3.02
CA ARG A 24 4.40 -4.86 2.44
C ARG A 24 2.92 -5.18 2.25
N ALA A 25 2.57 -5.79 1.13
CA ALA A 25 1.20 -6.21 0.86
C ALA A 25 1.18 -7.59 0.21
N ALA A 26 0.49 -8.54 0.85
CA ALA A 26 0.43 -9.94 0.43
C ALA A 26 -0.94 -10.36 -0.13
N THR A 27 -1.86 -9.40 -0.32
CA THR A 27 -3.18 -9.60 -0.95
C THR A 27 -3.57 -8.36 -1.77
N ALA A 28 -4.54 -8.52 -2.67
CA ALA A 28 -5.10 -7.42 -3.46
C ALA A 28 -5.73 -6.33 -2.56
N GLU A 29 -6.42 -6.73 -1.50
CA GLU A 29 -7.04 -5.83 -0.53
C GLU A 29 -5.98 -5.07 0.27
N ALA A 30 -4.88 -5.72 0.66
CA ALA A 30 -3.77 -5.06 1.34
C ALA A 30 -3.05 -4.06 0.42
N ILE A 31 -2.93 -4.36 -0.88
CA ILE A 31 -2.38 -3.42 -1.88
C ILE A 31 -3.30 -2.21 -2.00
N LYS A 32 -4.61 -2.43 -2.17
CA LYS A 32 -5.60 -1.34 -2.22
C LYS A 32 -5.55 -0.49 -0.97
N ALA A 33 -5.57 -1.11 0.21
CA ALA A 33 -5.51 -0.41 1.49
C ALA A 33 -4.25 0.46 1.55
N ALA A 34 -3.07 -0.12 1.28
CA ALA A 34 -1.81 0.61 1.29
C ALA A 34 -1.81 1.81 0.33
N LEU A 35 -2.22 1.61 -0.93
CA LEU A 35 -2.20 2.66 -1.96
C LEU A 35 -3.34 3.68 -1.84
N SER A 36 -4.32 3.45 -0.95
CA SER A 36 -5.35 4.44 -0.63
C SER A 36 -4.83 5.55 0.29
N HIS A 37 -3.65 5.36 0.89
CA HIS A 37 -2.98 6.35 1.73
C HIS A 37 -2.02 7.19 0.89
N PRO A 38 -2.22 8.52 0.77
CA PRO A 38 -1.34 9.39 -0.01
C PRO A 38 0.11 9.41 0.50
N GLU A 39 0.33 9.00 1.75
CA GLU A 39 1.64 8.90 2.38
C GLU A 39 2.46 7.69 1.90
N VAL A 40 1.78 6.68 1.35
CA VAL A 40 2.40 5.44 0.87
C VAL A 40 2.89 5.61 -0.56
N ALA A 41 4.21 5.60 -0.71
CA ALA A 41 4.86 5.70 -2.01
C ALA A 41 4.92 4.36 -2.75
N VAL A 42 5.04 3.24 -2.01
CA VAL A 42 5.24 1.90 -2.60
C VAL A 42 4.57 0.81 -1.77
N ALA A 43 3.81 -0.08 -2.43
CA ALA A 43 3.39 -1.36 -1.89
C ALA A 43 4.30 -2.49 -2.43
N ILE A 44 5.04 -3.16 -1.54
CA ILE A 44 5.94 -4.27 -1.88
C ILE A 44 5.19 -5.59 -1.81
N VAL A 45 5.11 -6.25 -2.96
CA VAL A 45 4.57 -7.59 -3.11
C VAL A 45 5.65 -8.65 -2.79
N PRO A 46 5.38 -9.64 -1.93
CA PRO A 46 6.29 -10.76 -1.70
C PRO A 46 6.58 -11.53 -2.99
N ALA A 47 7.83 -11.98 -3.19
CA ALA A 47 8.21 -12.72 -4.39
C ALA A 47 7.38 -13.99 -4.64
N ALA A 48 6.87 -14.61 -3.58
CA ALA A 48 5.99 -15.78 -3.63
C ALA A 48 4.58 -15.48 -4.17
N ARG A 49 4.21 -14.19 -4.31
CA ARG A 49 2.88 -13.71 -4.70
C ARG A 49 2.94 -12.81 -5.93
N ARG A 50 3.77 -13.19 -6.91
CA ARG A 50 4.07 -12.38 -8.09
C ARG A 50 2.83 -12.05 -8.93
N GLU A 51 1.80 -12.90 -8.87
CA GLU A 51 0.50 -12.69 -9.51
C GLU A 51 -0.19 -11.39 -9.05
N LEU A 52 0.15 -10.86 -7.87
CA LEU A 52 -0.42 -9.61 -7.38
C LEU A 52 0.11 -8.36 -8.12
N LEU A 53 1.14 -8.49 -8.95
CA LEU A 53 1.63 -7.41 -9.80
C LEU A 53 0.68 -7.11 -10.98
N ASP A 54 -0.20 -8.07 -11.34
CA ASP A 54 -1.12 -7.96 -12.46
C ASP A 54 -2.51 -7.43 -12.06
N VAL A 55 -2.67 -7.02 -10.80
CA VAL A 55 -3.93 -6.52 -10.23
C VAL A 55 -4.37 -5.22 -10.92
N ASP A 56 -5.63 -5.16 -11.37
CA ASP A 56 -6.25 -3.91 -11.84
C ASP A 56 -6.62 -3.03 -10.62
N LEU A 57 -5.74 -2.07 -10.32
CA LEU A 57 -5.94 -1.11 -9.23
C LEU A 57 -7.17 -0.22 -9.45
N ARG A 58 -7.54 0.06 -10.69
CA ARG A 58 -8.71 0.87 -11.01
C ARG A 58 -9.99 0.10 -10.70
N GLU A 59 -10.09 -1.16 -11.15
CA GLU A 59 -11.24 -2.01 -10.82
C GLU A 59 -11.36 -2.21 -9.30
N LEU A 60 -10.24 -2.45 -8.60
CA LEU A 60 -10.25 -2.53 -7.15
C LEU A 60 -10.72 -1.24 -6.47
N THR A 61 -10.38 -0.08 -7.02
CA THR A 61 -10.72 1.22 -6.42
C THR A 61 -12.16 1.64 -6.72
N TYR A 62 -12.63 1.41 -7.95
CA TYR A 62 -13.87 2.01 -8.47
C TYR A 62 -14.96 0.99 -8.85
N GLY A 63 -14.66 -0.30 -8.89
CA GLY A 63 -15.54 -1.34 -9.42
C GLY A 63 -15.45 -1.49 -10.95
N PRO A 64 -16.26 -2.41 -11.53
CA PRO A 64 -16.29 -2.68 -12.97
C PRO A 64 -16.95 -1.58 -13.81
#